data_AF-A0A1V5WF86-F1
#
_entry.id   AF-A0A1V5WF86-F1
#
_cell.length_a   1.000
_cell.length_b   1.000
_cell.length_c   1.000
_cell.angle_alpha   90.00
_cell.angle_beta   90.00
_cell.angle_gamma   90.00
#
_symmetry.space_group_name_H-M   'P 1'
#
loop_
_entity.id
_entity.type
_entity.pdbx_description
1 polymer ?
#
loop_
_entity_poly.entity_id
_entity_poly.type
_entity_poly.pdbx_seq_one_letter_code
_entity_poly.pdbx_strand_id
1 'polypeptide(L)'
;MEYMKSSGLFLCAFFFLLPFSAAAENSRTTIEKLGGENPPAILTITADIPKTEVYINGHYEGLVPQTLDPAPPGLLTISLIRDGYHHETFTADAVSGEHRTIRVELRAKTGSIVVEGAPDGLVCSIPGIGPYVPGTGIPEGEYQLRIGAFGYISQTTPVFVRYGQETIVDGRLQSAPFQLESFKAQERSYNPESSTPLIFTVSATAPGTARIVITDIEGHEVRTLDSDVFTARTTTILWDGKNSLGITLPDGLYTATVTLEAADGIKPSGTALTDSIPVYIDRSVVYRYSSSVSGTGSTGPVMSASLMRPAAMAVTVFSHFTDEQVTPGLSFVAGITRNLEAGVMAAVPVEQSGAGAIDYTLSVKTGFSSPLHSLALGLAYNRERGFLAGPAYELRIAFVTLGVHAQTILSGNGGILYKPDVSAAAGFALRAFRGPVALGGWFRMESAPFGSSLTLDEQLSSGIMIKFLVPGTGLFISGDGAAHWSGSGGTAVYSGTAAFGLHF
;
A
#
# COMPACT_ATOMS: atom_id res chain seq x y z
N MET A 1 25.76 -21.37 39.71
CA MET A 1 26.32 -20.44 40.72
C MET A 1 26.29 -19.05 40.10
N GLU A 2 25.53 -18.07 40.56
CA GLU A 2 24.56 -18.04 41.65
C GLU A 2 23.70 -16.78 41.44
N TYR A 3 22.42 -16.95 41.72
CA TYR A 3 21.41 -15.91 41.90
C TYR A 3 21.78 -15.03 43.10
N MET A 4 21.52 -13.71 43.07
CA MET A 4 20.91 -13.08 44.25
C MET A 4 20.17 -11.78 43.92
N LYS A 5 18.85 -11.87 44.06
CA LYS A 5 17.94 -10.77 44.42
C LYS A 5 18.28 -10.28 45.82
N SER A 6 18.14 -8.98 46.07
CA SER A 6 17.64 -8.50 47.37
C SER A 6 16.78 -7.26 47.19
N SER A 7 15.61 -7.33 47.81
CA SER A 7 14.45 -6.45 47.70
C SER A 7 14.54 -5.22 48.61
N GLY A 8 13.98 -4.10 48.14
CA GLY A 8 13.15 -3.11 48.84
C GLY A 8 13.54 -2.53 50.21
N LEU A 9 13.60 -1.20 50.32
CA LEU A 9 12.52 -0.41 50.93
C LEU A 9 12.71 1.11 50.74
N PHE A 10 11.57 1.76 50.55
CA PHE A 10 11.24 3.18 50.68
C PHE A 10 12.20 4.07 51.50
N LEU A 11 12.64 5.18 50.89
CA LEU A 11 12.75 6.45 51.60
C LEU A 11 12.30 7.58 50.69
N CYS A 12 11.17 8.19 51.06
CA CYS A 12 10.69 9.46 50.53
C CYS A 12 11.79 10.52 50.64
N ALA A 13 12.21 11.07 49.51
CA ALA A 13 12.81 12.39 49.47
C ALA A 13 11.96 13.24 48.51
N PHE A 14 11.17 14.13 49.12
CA PHE A 14 10.56 15.27 48.46
C PHE A 14 11.65 16.04 47.70
N PHE A 15 11.70 15.88 46.38
CA PHE A 15 12.31 16.90 45.52
C PHE A 15 11.21 17.90 45.21
N PHE A 16 11.39 19.13 45.66
CA PHE A 16 10.74 20.29 45.07
C PHE A 16 11.11 20.29 43.58
N LEU A 17 10.22 19.76 42.73
CA LEU A 17 10.16 20.12 41.33
C LEU A 17 9.66 21.56 41.29
N LEU A 18 10.59 22.49 41.43
CA LEU A 18 10.43 23.80 40.83
C LEU A 18 10.11 23.55 39.35
N PRO A 19 9.04 24.15 38.78
CA PRO A 19 8.87 24.11 37.34
C PRO A 19 10.00 24.97 36.78
N PHE A 20 11.12 24.34 36.43
CA PHE A 20 11.99 24.90 35.43
C PHE A 20 11.22 24.78 34.12
N SER A 21 10.31 25.74 33.89
CA SER A 21 9.86 26.07 32.55
C SER A 21 11.09 26.63 31.85
N ALA A 22 11.95 25.74 31.34
CA ALA A 22 12.82 26.11 30.24
C ALA A 22 11.87 26.52 29.11
N ALA A 23 11.64 27.82 28.95
CA ALA A 23 11.01 28.34 27.76
C ALA A 23 11.85 27.80 26.61
N ALA A 24 11.28 26.89 25.80
CA ALA A 24 11.91 26.47 24.57
C ALA A 24 12.22 27.75 23.79
N GLU A 25 13.50 28.00 23.54
CA GLU A 25 13.93 29.14 22.76
C GLU A 25 13.32 28.96 21.37
N ASN A 26 12.33 29.78 21.01
CA ASN A 26 11.59 29.71 19.75
C ASN A 26 12.40 30.28 18.59
N SER A 27 13.72 30.30 18.72
CA SER A 27 14.64 30.70 17.69
C SER A 27 15.91 29.88 17.75
N ARG A 28 16.52 29.67 16.59
CA ARG A 28 17.79 28.96 16.45
C ARG A 28 18.78 29.84 15.69
N THR A 29 19.98 29.99 16.24
CA THR A 29 21.04 30.80 15.63
C THR A 29 22.14 29.92 15.04
N THR A 30 22.62 30.28 13.84
CA THR A 30 23.82 29.72 13.20
C THR A 30 24.79 30.86 12.91
N ILE A 31 26.08 30.64 13.12
CA ILE A 31 27.13 31.66 12.94
C ILE A 31 28.20 31.10 12.00
N GLU A 32 28.50 31.84 10.94
CA GLU A 32 29.61 31.59 10.03
C GLU A 32 30.63 32.72 10.13
N LYS A 33 31.92 32.39 10.23
CA LYS A 33 32.97 33.41 10.27
C LYS A 33 33.35 33.84 8.85
N LEU A 34 33.42 35.14 8.63
CA LEU A 34 33.80 35.77 7.37
C LEU A 34 35.31 36.06 7.36
N GLY A 35 35.98 35.75 6.25
CA GLY A 35 37.40 36.06 6.04
C GLY A 35 37.61 37.39 5.33
N GLY A 36 38.76 38.03 5.55
CA GLY A 36 39.16 39.29 4.91
C GLY A 36 39.72 40.33 5.89
N GLU A 37 40.24 41.45 5.38
CA GLU A 37 40.58 42.61 6.20
C GLU A 37 39.31 43.43 6.49
N ASN A 38 38.93 43.52 7.77
CA ASN A 38 37.76 44.25 8.26
C ASN A 38 36.40 43.82 7.66
N PRO A 39 36.03 42.51 7.75
CA PRO A 39 34.76 42.02 7.21
C PRO A 39 33.55 42.61 7.96
N PRO A 40 32.45 42.98 7.27
CA PRO A 40 31.25 43.50 7.90
C PRO A 40 30.56 42.44 8.78
N ALA A 41 29.62 42.87 9.61
CA ALA A 41 28.65 41.96 10.22
C ALA A 41 27.53 41.70 9.19
N ILE A 42 27.09 40.45 9.04
CA ILE A 42 25.93 40.10 8.22
C ILE A 42 24.90 39.41 9.12
N LEU A 43 23.65 39.86 9.08
CA LEU A 43 22.55 39.28 9.84
C LEU A 43 21.43 38.84 8.92
N THR A 44 21.11 37.54 8.92
CA THR A 44 19.98 36.98 8.18
C THR A 44 18.91 36.51 9.16
N ILE A 45 17.68 37.00 8.98
CA ILE A 45 16.50 36.60 9.75
C ILE A 45 15.59 35.78 8.86
N THR A 46 15.21 34.60 9.35
CA THR A 46 14.28 33.68 8.69
C THR A 46 13.18 33.29 9.68
N ALA A 47 12.01 32.93 9.17
CA ALA A 47 10.95 32.33 9.98
C ALA A 47 10.37 31.11 9.28
N ASP A 48 9.71 30.25 10.06
CA ASP A 48 8.89 29.15 9.57
C ASP A 48 7.66 29.65 8.77
N ILE A 49 7.13 30.83 9.12
CA ILE A 49 6.00 31.45 8.43
C ILE A 49 6.47 32.48 7.38
N PRO A 50 6.17 32.27 6.08
CA PRO A 50 6.51 33.22 5.02
C PRO A 50 5.78 34.56 5.16
N LYS A 51 6.34 35.61 4.53
CA LYS A 51 5.78 36.97 4.54
C LYS A 51 5.57 37.54 5.96
N THR A 52 6.40 37.10 6.89
CA THR A 52 6.49 37.68 8.23
C THR A 52 7.31 38.96 8.15
N GLU A 53 6.76 40.03 8.69
CA GLU A 53 7.40 41.35 8.74
C GLU A 53 8.54 41.33 9.75
N VAL A 54 9.68 41.91 9.36
CA VAL A 54 10.88 42.02 10.18
C VAL A 54 11.11 43.48 10.52
N TYR A 55 11.20 43.77 11.80
CA TYR A 55 11.56 45.08 12.33
C TYR A 55 12.86 45.00 13.10
N ILE A 56 13.78 45.94 12.86
CA ILE A 56 15.07 46.02 13.54
C ILE A 56 15.19 47.39 14.20
N ASN A 57 15.41 47.39 15.52
CA ASN A 57 15.38 48.59 16.35
C ASN A 57 14.12 49.46 16.12
N GLY A 58 12.98 48.79 15.90
CA GLY A 58 11.69 49.43 15.62
C GLY A 58 11.47 49.91 14.18
N HIS A 59 12.46 49.78 13.28
CA HIS A 59 12.34 50.16 11.87
C HIS A 59 11.97 48.94 11.01
N TYR A 60 11.04 49.09 10.07
CA TYR A 60 10.65 48.02 9.15
C TYR A 60 11.74 47.77 8.11
N GLU A 61 12.24 46.53 8.04
CA GLU A 61 13.34 46.14 7.16
C GLU A 61 12.90 45.29 5.96
N GLY A 62 11.71 44.67 6.04
CA GLY A 62 11.18 43.83 4.97
C GLY A 62 10.47 42.59 5.47
N LEU A 63 10.36 41.59 4.60
CA LEU A 63 9.75 40.29 4.89
C LEU A 63 10.83 39.20 4.98
N VAL A 64 10.61 38.17 5.79
CA VAL A 64 11.50 37.01 5.81
C VAL A 64 11.53 36.27 4.44
N PRO A 65 12.69 35.72 4.03
CA PRO A 65 14.01 35.92 4.63
C PRO A 65 14.54 37.34 4.39
N GLN A 66 15.05 37.99 5.43
CA GLN A 66 15.62 39.33 5.35
C GLN A 66 17.10 39.29 5.76
N THR A 67 17.97 39.82 4.91
CA THR A 67 19.41 39.93 5.18
C THR A 67 19.82 41.39 5.26
N LEU A 68 20.48 41.74 6.37
CA LEU A 68 21.22 42.99 6.51
C LEU A 68 22.69 42.74 6.17
N ASP A 69 23.17 43.36 5.10
CA ASP A 69 24.56 43.34 4.67
C ASP A 69 24.98 44.73 4.14
N PRO A 70 25.77 45.51 4.90
CA PRO A 70 26.24 45.23 6.27
C PRO A 70 25.14 45.45 7.32
N ALA A 71 25.09 44.59 8.34
CA ALA A 71 24.27 44.82 9.53
C ALA A 71 24.87 45.93 10.42
N PRO A 72 24.05 46.79 11.05
CA PRO A 72 24.54 47.77 12.01
C PRO A 72 25.24 47.07 13.18
N PRO A 73 26.47 47.46 13.54
CA PRO A 73 27.23 46.77 14.58
C PRO A 73 26.62 46.98 15.97
N GLY A 74 26.62 45.92 16.78
CA GLY A 74 26.15 45.93 18.17
C GLY A 74 24.81 45.21 18.38
N LEU A 75 24.21 45.39 19.57
CA LEU A 75 22.99 44.71 19.97
C LEU A 75 21.75 45.30 19.27
N LEU A 76 21.06 44.47 18.49
CA LEU A 76 19.86 44.83 17.74
C LEU A 76 18.62 44.22 18.37
N THR A 77 17.54 45.00 18.51
CA THR A 77 16.21 44.49 18.87
C THR A 77 15.47 44.07 17.61
N ILE A 78 15.12 42.80 17.50
CA ILE A 78 14.44 42.21 16.36
C ILE A 78 13.01 41.90 16.76
N SER A 79 12.03 42.34 15.96
CA SER A 79 10.62 41.98 16.14
C SER A 79 10.06 41.37 14.87
N LEU A 80 9.36 40.25 15.00
CA LEU A 80 8.66 39.58 13.92
C LEU A 80 7.16 39.72 14.14
N ILE A 81 6.47 40.23 13.12
CA ILE A 81 5.03 40.47 13.17
C ILE A 81 4.38 39.72 12.00
N ARG A 82 3.36 38.93 12.34
CA ARG A 82 2.50 38.24 11.37
C ARG A 82 1.09 38.14 11.94
N ASP A 83 0.10 38.52 11.14
CA ASP A 83 -1.31 38.37 11.50
C ASP A 83 -1.64 36.92 11.86
N GLY A 84 -2.36 36.73 12.96
CA GLY A 84 -2.70 35.41 13.50
C GLY A 84 -1.60 34.75 14.33
N TYR A 85 -0.47 35.42 14.56
CA TYR A 85 0.64 34.91 15.39
C TYR A 85 0.94 35.85 16.55
N HIS A 86 1.63 35.32 17.56
CA HIS A 86 2.23 36.09 18.63
C HIS A 86 3.34 36.99 18.07
N HIS A 87 3.45 38.20 18.60
CA HIS A 87 4.58 39.07 18.28
C HIS A 87 5.81 38.54 18.98
N GLU A 88 6.83 38.20 18.21
CA GLU A 88 8.08 37.68 18.75
C GLU A 88 9.12 38.80 18.75
N THR A 89 9.64 39.14 19.93
CA THR A 89 10.66 40.18 20.10
C THR A 89 11.82 39.62 20.90
N PHE A 90 13.03 39.74 20.35
CA PHE A 90 14.27 39.30 20.99
C PHE A 90 15.44 40.20 20.56
N THR A 91 16.59 40.04 21.21
CA THR A 91 17.80 40.81 20.88
C THR A 91 18.86 39.91 20.28
N ALA A 92 19.59 40.38 19.28
CA ALA A 92 20.74 39.67 18.72
C ALA A 92 21.91 40.62 18.47
N ASP A 93 23.12 40.17 18.77
CA ASP A 93 24.33 40.93 18.52
C ASP A 93 24.81 40.77 17.07
N ALA A 94 25.13 41.87 16.41
CA ALA A 94 25.72 41.89 15.07
C ALA A 94 27.24 42.08 15.20
N VAL A 95 27.98 40.98 15.14
CA VAL A 95 29.43 40.93 15.34
C VAL A 95 30.15 41.03 13.99
N SER A 96 31.11 41.96 13.88
CA SER A 96 31.93 42.11 12.67
C SER A 96 32.70 40.82 12.37
N GLY A 97 32.70 40.42 11.10
CA GLY A 97 33.30 39.15 10.69
C GLY A 97 32.45 37.92 10.97
N GLU A 98 31.18 38.08 11.38
CA GLU A 98 30.21 37.01 11.47
C GLU A 98 29.07 37.21 10.48
N HIS A 99 28.68 36.13 9.81
CA HIS A 99 27.36 35.98 9.21
C HIS A 99 26.49 35.16 10.17
N ARG A 100 25.58 35.84 10.85
CA ARG A 100 24.65 35.24 11.80
C ARG A 100 23.29 35.02 11.14
N THR A 101 22.82 33.78 11.14
CA THR A 101 21.47 33.42 10.66
C THR A 101 20.59 33.02 11.83
N ILE A 102 19.49 33.74 12.03
CA ILE A 102 18.50 33.47 13.08
C ILE A 102 17.23 32.94 12.42
N ARG A 103 16.81 31.75 12.81
CA ARG A 103 15.55 31.14 12.39
C ARG A 103 14.57 31.19 13.54
N VAL A 104 13.43 31.84 13.35
CA VAL A 104 12.38 32.01 14.37
C VAL A 104 11.19 31.10 14.05
N GLU A 105 10.61 30.49 15.08
CA GLU A 105 9.36 29.73 15.00
C GLU A 105 8.23 30.56 15.61
N LEU A 106 7.28 31.02 14.79
CA LEU A 106 6.17 31.85 15.25
C LEU A 106 5.09 31.00 15.92
N ARG A 107 4.58 31.47 17.06
CA ARG A 107 3.47 30.80 17.76
C ARG A 107 2.14 31.35 17.27
N ALA A 108 1.28 30.49 16.72
CA ALA A 108 -0.05 30.88 16.27
C ALA A 108 -0.94 31.28 17.47
N LYS A 109 -1.75 32.34 17.30
CA LYS A 109 -2.85 32.66 18.20
C LYS A 109 -3.97 31.68 17.95
N THR A 110 -4.25 30.82 18.92
CA THR A 110 -5.25 29.76 18.80
C THR A 110 -6.41 29.97 19.76
N GLY A 111 -7.59 29.48 19.36
CA GLY A 111 -8.76 29.25 20.22
C GLY A 111 -9.24 27.81 20.02
N SER A 112 -10.44 27.46 20.50
CA SER A 112 -11.02 26.13 20.28
C SER A 112 -12.51 26.19 19.98
N ILE A 113 -13.05 25.11 19.45
CA ILE A 113 -14.49 24.93 19.21
C ILE A 113 -14.96 23.75 20.05
N VAL A 114 -16.02 23.96 20.83
CA VAL A 114 -16.67 22.92 21.63
C VAL A 114 -18.04 22.65 21.05
N VAL A 115 -18.42 21.37 20.96
CA VAL A 115 -19.73 20.96 20.42
C VAL A 115 -20.54 20.33 21.54
N GLU A 116 -21.71 20.88 21.83
CA GLU A 116 -22.58 20.44 22.94
C GLU A 116 -23.86 19.77 22.44
N GLY A 117 -24.39 18.80 23.18
CA GLY A 117 -25.68 18.15 22.84
C GLY A 117 -25.63 17.27 21.58
N ALA A 118 -24.44 16.86 21.16
CA ALA A 118 -24.24 15.98 20.02
C ALA A 118 -24.59 14.51 20.34
N PRO A 119 -25.04 13.73 19.34
CA PRO A 119 -25.20 12.29 19.49
C PRO A 119 -23.84 11.57 19.61
N ASP A 120 -23.88 10.33 20.10
CA ASP A 120 -22.71 9.45 20.13
C ASP A 120 -22.13 9.23 18.73
N GLY A 121 -20.81 9.09 18.65
CA GLY A 121 -20.11 8.91 17.37
C GLY A 121 -20.03 10.18 16.53
N LEU A 122 -20.17 11.36 17.14
CA LEU A 122 -19.93 12.64 16.47
C LEU A 122 -18.55 12.68 15.81
N VAL A 123 -18.54 13.08 14.55
CA VAL A 123 -17.35 13.40 13.77
C VAL A 123 -17.44 14.86 13.35
N CYS A 124 -16.36 15.61 13.60
CA CYS A 124 -16.23 16.99 13.15
C CYS A 124 -15.13 17.10 12.09
N SER A 125 -15.33 17.95 11.11
CA SER A 125 -14.31 18.30 10.12
C SER A 125 -14.43 19.75 9.69
N ILE A 126 -13.30 20.34 9.32
CA ILE A 126 -13.23 21.71 8.80
C ILE A 126 -12.61 21.64 7.41
N PRO A 127 -13.30 22.08 6.35
CA PRO A 127 -12.74 22.13 5.00
C PRO A 127 -11.40 22.87 4.97
N GLY A 128 -10.40 22.28 4.31
CA GLY A 128 -9.04 22.81 4.27
C GLY A 128 -8.14 22.41 5.44
N ILE A 129 -8.70 21.93 6.55
CA ILE A 129 -7.95 21.44 7.72
C ILE A 129 -8.10 19.92 7.87
N GLY A 130 -9.30 19.38 7.65
CA GLY A 130 -9.60 17.96 7.81
C GLY A 130 -10.35 17.65 9.10
N PRO A 131 -10.19 16.44 9.68
CA PRO A 131 -10.84 16.06 10.94
C PRO A 131 -10.47 17.03 12.07
N TYR A 132 -11.46 17.41 12.86
CA TYR A 132 -11.29 18.29 14.01
C TYR A 132 -11.81 17.60 15.27
N VAL A 133 -11.06 17.71 16.36
CA VAL A 133 -11.47 17.18 17.66
C VAL A 133 -11.95 18.35 18.52
N PRO A 134 -13.22 18.39 18.95
CA PRO A 134 -13.73 19.46 19.81
C PRO A 134 -12.85 19.70 21.04
N GLY A 135 -12.60 20.98 21.33
CA GLY A 135 -11.69 21.43 22.40
C GLY A 135 -10.22 21.54 22.00
N THR A 136 -9.82 21.08 20.82
CA THR A 136 -8.42 21.23 20.35
C THR A 136 -8.14 22.63 19.79
N GLY A 137 -6.92 23.11 20.00
CA GLY A 137 -6.48 24.43 19.54
C GLY A 137 -6.43 24.53 18.01
N ILE A 138 -7.07 25.56 17.47
CA ILE A 138 -7.06 25.92 16.05
C ILE A 138 -6.74 27.41 15.92
N PRO A 139 -6.02 27.87 14.88
CA PRO A 139 -5.75 29.29 14.70
C PRO A 139 -7.03 30.15 14.77
N GLU A 140 -6.89 31.39 15.22
CA GLU A 140 -7.98 32.37 15.17
C GLU A 140 -8.45 32.59 13.72
N GLY A 141 -9.76 32.63 13.50
CA GLY A 141 -10.33 32.81 12.16
C GLY A 141 -11.76 32.32 12.00
N GLU A 142 -12.26 32.45 10.77
CA GLU A 142 -13.57 31.93 10.34
C GLU A 142 -13.43 30.52 9.76
N TYR A 143 -14.28 29.61 10.21
CA TYR A 143 -14.31 28.22 9.77
C TYR A 143 -15.72 27.76 9.42
N GLN A 144 -15.80 26.78 8.52
CA GLN A 144 -17.04 26.07 8.20
C GLN A 144 -17.01 24.71 8.91
N LEU A 145 -17.51 24.64 10.14
CA LEU A 145 -17.50 23.41 10.90
C LEU A 145 -18.56 22.45 10.36
N ARG A 146 -18.14 21.30 9.83
CA ARG A 146 -19.01 20.19 9.46
C ARG A 146 -19.10 19.21 10.61
N ILE A 147 -20.30 18.94 11.08
CA ILE A 147 -20.59 17.94 12.11
C ILE A 147 -21.50 16.86 11.55
N GLY A 148 -21.27 15.61 11.93
CA GLY A 148 -22.09 14.48 11.51
C GLY A 148 -21.91 13.28 12.41
N ALA A 149 -22.88 12.38 12.42
CA ALA A 149 -22.82 11.11 13.13
C ALA A 149 -23.61 10.06 12.33
N PHE A 150 -23.27 8.78 12.49
CA PHE A 150 -24.01 7.70 11.82
C PHE A 150 -25.48 7.69 12.28
N GLY A 151 -26.42 7.59 11.34
CA GLY A 151 -27.86 7.73 11.64
C GLY A 151 -28.38 9.16 11.70
N TYR A 152 -27.54 10.16 11.42
CA TYR A 152 -27.93 11.57 11.45
C TYR A 152 -27.55 12.31 10.16
N ILE A 153 -28.32 13.34 9.83
CA ILE A 153 -28.04 14.25 8.73
C ILE A 153 -26.90 15.17 9.15
N SER A 154 -25.83 15.21 8.35
CA SER A 154 -24.69 16.10 8.62
C SER A 154 -25.07 17.58 8.46
N GLN A 155 -24.53 18.43 9.31
CA GLN A 155 -24.76 19.87 9.31
C GLN A 155 -23.43 20.62 9.11
N THR A 156 -23.49 21.78 8.44
CA THR A 156 -22.35 22.71 8.33
C THR A 156 -22.74 24.03 8.99
N THR A 157 -21.91 24.51 9.92
CA THR A 157 -22.14 25.73 10.70
C THR A 157 -20.92 26.65 10.57
N PRO A 158 -21.08 27.93 10.17
CA PRO A 158 -20.00 28.90 10.21
C PRO A 158 -19.67 29.24 11.67
N VAL A 159 -18.38 29.23 12.02
CA VAL A 159 -17.89 29.52 13.36
C VAL A 159 -16.72 30.50 13.30
N PHE A 160 -16.69 31.48 14.19
CA PHE A 160 -15.54 32.35 14.38
C PHE A 160 -14.80 31.95 15.65
N VAL A 161 -13.55 31.53 15.51
CA VAL A 161 -12.68 31.17 16.62
C VAL A 161 -11.88 32.39 17.01
N ARG A 162 -11.95 32.78 18.28
CA ARG A 162 -11.21 33.91 18.85
C ARG A 162 -10.03 33.41 19.67
N TYR A 163 -8.94 34.17 19.66
CA TYR A 163 -7.76 33.86 20.46
C TYR A 163 -8.10 33.63 21.94
N GLY A 164 -7.67 32.49 22.49
CA GLY A 164 -7.82 32.11 23.89
C GLY A 164 -9.26 31.82 24.34
N GLN A 165 -10.22 31.74 23.42
CA GLN A 165 -11.63 31.48 23.73
C GLN A 165 -12.10 30.13 23.20
N GLU A 166 -13.12 29.57 23.87
CA GLU A 166 -13.89 28.44 23.38
C GLU A 166 -15.16 28.94 22.68
N THR A 167 -15.33 28.57 21.42
CA THR A 167 -16.55 28.83 20.66
C THR A 167 -17.48 27.63 20.79
N ILE A 168 -18.63 27.80 21.44
CA ILE A 168 -19.61 26.72 21.66
C ILE A 168 -20.58 26.63 20.46
N VAL A 169 -20.78 25.41 19.96
CA VAL A 169 -21.69 25.09 18.85
C VAL A 169 -22.72 24.07 19.30
N ASP A 170 -24.00 24.28 18.95
CA ASP A 170 -25.04 23.26 19.15
C ASP A 170 -24.82 22.08 18.20
N GLY A 171 -24.58 20.91 18.78
CA GLY A 171 -24.29 19.66 18.11
C GLY A 171 -25.51 18.78 17.86
N ARG A 172 -26.72 19.22 18.23
CA ARG A 172 -27.94 18.44 18.00
C ARG A 172 -28.17 18.24 16.50
N LEU A 173 -28.21 16.98 16.07
CA LEU A 173 -28.45 16.61 14.69
C LEU A 173 -29.84 16.02 14.50
N GLN A 174 -30.39 16.19 13.30
CA GLN A 174 -31.62 15.52 12.88
C GLN A 174 -31.33 14.09 12.44
N SER A 175 -32.19 13.14 12.85
CA SER A 175 -32.06 11.74 12.42
C SER A 175 -32.19 11.60 10.91
N ALA A 176 -31.31 10.80 10.31
CA ALA A 176 -31.40 10.43 8.90
C ALA A 176 -32.49 9.37 8.71
N PRO A 177 -33.23 9.39 7.60
CA PRO A 177 -34.10 8.27 7.25
C PRO A 177 -33.26 7.05 6.89
N PHE A 178 -33.76 5.84 7.21
CA PHE A 178 -33.06 4.59 6.91
C PHE A 178 -33.15 4.25 5.41
N GLN A 179 -31.98 4.04 4.79
CA GLN A 179 -31.82 3.73 3.37
C GLN A 179 -30.63 2.78 3.17
N LEU A 180 -30.77 1.87 2.19
CA LEU A 180 -29.64 1.16 1.60
C LEU A 180 -28.89 2.11 0.67
N GLU A 181 -27.60 2.32 0.91
CA GLU A 181 -26.73 3.16 0.06
C GLU A 181 -25.99 2.33 -0.99
N SER A 182 -25.49 1.15 -0.60
CA SER A 182 -24.85 0.24 -1.54
C SER A 182 -24.76 -1.19 -1.00
N PHE A 183 -24.77 -2.15 -1.92
CA PHE A 183 -24.46 -3.55 -1.66
C PHE A 183 -23.42 -4.04 -2.65
N LYS A 184 -22.30 -4.57 -2.14
CA LYS A 184 -21.15 -4.99 -2.96
C LYS A 184 -20.60 -6.31 -2.46
N ALA A 185 -20.05 -7.12 -3.36
CA ALA A 185 -19.16 -8.22 -3.01
C ALA A 185 -17.71 -7.79 -3.29
N GLN A 186 -16.78 -8.25 -2.45
CA GLN A 186 -15.34 -8.03 -2.66
C GLN A 186 -14.91 -8.51 -4.05
N GLU A 187 -15.39 -9.68 -4.46
CA GLU A 187 -15.23 -10.23 -5.80
C GLU A 187 -16.55 -10.79 -6.31
N ARG A 188 -16.73 -10.82 -7.63
CA ARG A 188 -17.86 -11.52 -8.26
C ARG A 188 -17.62 -13.00 -8.44
N SER A 189 -16.38 -13.49 -8.39
CA SER A 189 -16.04 -14.90 -8.55
C SER A 189 -15.22 -15.37 -7.37
N TYR A 190 -15.70 -16.39 -6.67
CA TYR A 190 -15.18 -16.84 -5.40
C TYR A 190 -14.81 -18.34 -5.47
N ASN A 191 -13.65 -18.72 -4.93
CA ASN A 191 -13.29 -20.12 -4.75
C ASN A 191 -13.45 -20.52 -3.27
N PRO A 192 -14.46 -21.34 -2.93
CA PRO A 192 -14.70 -21.83 -1.57
C PRO A 192 -13.54 -22.64 -0.97
N GLU A 193 -12.63 -23.15 -1.79
CA GLU A 193 -11.47 -23.93 -1.34
C GLU A 193 -10.31 -23.04 -0.88
N SER A 194 -10.36 -21.73 -1.14
CA SER A 194 -9.31 -20.77 -0.75
C SER A 194 -9.12 -20.59 0.76
N SER A 195 -9.98 -21.20 1.59
CA SER A 195 -10.07 -21.06 3.06
C SER A 195 -10.45 -19.66 3.57
N THR A 196 -10.74 -18.72 2.66
CA THR A 196 -11.15 -17.33 2.96
C THR A 196 -12.64 -17.19 2.64
N PRO A 197 -13.49 -16.60 3.48
CA PRO A 197 -14.87 -16.34 3.08
C PRO A 197 -14.94 -15.17 2.08
N LEU A 198 -15.91 -15.21 1.18
CA LEU A 198 -16.32 -14.06 0.37
C LEU A 198 -16.91 -12.98 1.27
N ILE A 199 -16.47 -11.74 1.10
CA ILE A 199 -16.93 -10.58 1.88
C ILE A 199 -17.99 -9.81 1.09
N PHE A 200 -19.16 -9.67 1.68
CA PHE A 200 -20.18 -8.72 1.27
C PHE A 200 -20.05 -7.45 2.10
N THR A 201 -20.10 -6.30 1.45
CA THR A 201 -20.11 -4.98 2.08
C THR A 201 -21.47 -4.32 1.87
N VAL A 202 -22.14 -4.00 2.97
CA VAL A 202 -23.44 -3.31 2.98
C VAL A 202 -23.21 -1.92 3.55
N SER A 203 -23.70 -0.89 2.88
CA SER A 203 -23.71 0.48 3.43
C SER A 203 -25.12 1.03 3.56
N ALA A 204 -25.41 1.66 4.70
CA ALA A 204 -26.70 2.22 5.03
C ALA A 204 -26.56 3.59 5.71
N THR A 205 -27.61 4.41 5.67
CA THR A 205 -27.62 5.77 6.24
C THR A 205 -27.80 5.82 7.76
N ALA A 206 -28.40 4.78 8.34
CA ALA A 206 -28.76 4.73 9.76
C ALA A 206 -28.71 3.29 10.31
N PRO A 207 -28.77 3.09 11.65
CA PRO A 207 -28.80 1.77 12.26
C PRO A 207 -29.95 0.88 11.76
N GLY A 208 -29.64 -0.39 11.58
CA GLY A 208 -30.56 -1.42 11.11
C GLY A 208 -29.86 -2.77 11.02
N THR A 209 -30.48 -3.75 10.37
CA THR A 209 -29.91 -5.07 10.12
C THR A 209 -29.95 -5.39 8.62
N ALA A 210 -29.14 -6.36 8.21
CA ALA A 210 -29.16 -6.94 6.88
C ALA A 210 -29.40 -8.44 6.95
N ARG A 211 -30.22 -8.92 6.02
CA ARG A 211 -30.33 -10.33 5.66
C ARG A 211 -29.91 -10.51 4.21
N ILE A 212 -28.89 -11.33 3.97
CA ILE A 212 -28.50 -11.76 2.63
C ILE A 212 -29.03 -13.17 2.39
N VAL A 213 -29.84 -13.32 1.35
CA VAL A 213 -30.30 -14.61 0.83
C VAL A 213 -29.50 -14.94 -0.43
N ILE A 214 -28.84 -16.10 -0.44
CA ILE A 214 -28.17 -16.65 -1.61
C ILE A 214 -29.11 -17.64 -2.29
N THR A 215 -29.36 -17.45 -3.59
CA THR A 215 -30.12 -18.39 -4.41
C THR A 215 -29.28 -18.99 -5.53
N ASP A 216 -29.62 -20.20 -5.95
CA ASP A 216 -29.09 -20.80 -7.17
C ASP A 216 -29.69 -20.16 -8.44
N ILE A 217 -29.33 -20.69 -9.61
CA ILE A 217 -29.81 -20.22 -10.92
C ILE A 217 -31.29 -20.49 -11.17
N GLU A 218 -31.88 -21.45 -10.45
CA GLU A 218 -33.30 -21.79 -10.51
C GLU A 218 -34.13 -20.94 -9.52
N GLY A 219 -33.45 -20.14 -8.68
CA GLY A 219 -34.07 -19.26 -7.69
C GLY A 219 -34.31 -19.91 -6.33
N HIS A 220 -33.82 -21.14 -6.10
CA HIS A 220 -33.95 -21.78 -4.80
C HIS A 220 -32.95 -21.19 -3.81
N GLU A 221 -33.42 -20.90 -2.61
CA GLU A 221 -32.57 -20.46 -1.51
C GLU A 221 -31.62 -21.57 -1.06
N VAL A 222 -30.32 -21.27 -1.06
CA VAL A 222 -29.27 -22.20 -0.62
C VAL A 222 -28.60 -21.76 0.68
N ARG A 223 -28.62 -20.46 1.01
CA ARG A 223 -28.01 -19.92 2.23
C ARG A 223 -28.66 -18.61 2.66
N THR A 224 -28.82 -18.43 3.96
CA THR A 224 -29.15 -17.14 4.60
C THR A 224 -27.97 -16.67 5.45
N LEU A 225 -27.69 -15.37 5.43
CA LEU A 225 -26.67 -14.72 6.24
C LEU A 225 -27.30 -13.47 6.88
N ASP A 226 -27.39 -13.44 8.20
CA ASP A 226 -27.89 -12.30 8.94
C ASP A 226 -26.71 -11.51 9.54
N SER A 227 -26.87 -10.19 9.65
CA SER A 227 -25.92 -9.32 10.34
C SER A 227 -26.39 -9.01 11.76
N ASP A 228 -25.45 -8.59 12.61
CA ASP A 228 -25.77 -7.79 13.78
C ASP A 228 -26.31 -6.40 13.38
N VAL A 229 -26.80 -5.65 14.37
CA VAL A 229 -27.22 -4.26 14.18
C VAL A 229 -26.02 -3.40 13.75
N PHE A 230 -26.22 -2.60 12.71
CA PHE A 230 -25.19 -1.69 12.21
C PHE A 230 -24.82 -0.66 13.27
N THR A 231 -23.53 -0.60 13.60
CA THR A 231 -22.94 0.43 14.48
C THR A 231 -22.19 1.51 13.69
N ALA A 232 -22.03 1.30 12.38
CA ALA A 232 -21.37 2.21 11.46
C ALA A 232 -22.07 2.19 10.10
N ARG A 233 -21.73 3.17 9.26
CA ARG A 233 -22.28 3.33 7.90
C ARG A 233 -22.08 2.10 7.02
N THR A 234 -21.00 1.37 7.24
CA THR A 234 -20.62 0.20 6.44
C THR A 234 -20.42 -1.00 7.35
N THR A 235 -21.01 -2.14 6.98
CA THR A 235 -20.82 -3.43 7.65
C THR A 235 -20.39 -4.51 6.65
N THR A 236 -19.74 -5.55 7.17
CA THR A 236 -19.28 -6.69 6.37
C THR A 236 -19.96 -7.98 6.80
N ILE A 237 -20.42 -8.77 5.83
CA ILE A 237 -21.06 -10.07 6.04
C ILE A 237 -20.27 -11.12 5.25
N LEU A 238 -19.97 -12.26 5.89
CA LEU A 238 -19.05 -13.26 5.35
C LEU A 238 -19.82 -14.48 4.83
N TRP A 239 -19.38 -15.02 3.69
CA TRP A 239 -19.91 -16.27 3.13
C TRP A 239 -18.79 -17.21 2.74
N ASP A 240 -18.82 -18.44 3.24
CA ASP A 240 -17.80 -19.45 2.96
C ASP A 240 -18.06 -20.25 1.66
N GLY A 241 -19.13 -19.95 0.91
CA GLY A 241 -19.53 -20.69 -0.28
C GLY A 241 -20.25 -22.01 0.02
N LYS A 242 -20.75 -22.17 1.24
CA LYS A 242 -21.53 -23.34 1.65
C LYS A 242 -23.00 -23.00 1.77
N ASN A 243 -23.84 -24.03 1.64
CA ASN A 243 -25.27 -23.94 1.89
C ASN A 243 -25.59 -24.00 3.40
N SER A 244 -26.86 -23.91 3.77
CA SER A 244 -27.30 -23.96 5.18
C SER A 244 -27.00 -25.28 5.90
N LEU A 245 -26.74 -26.36 5.15
CA LEU A 245 -26.31 -27.67 5.70
C LEU A 245 -24.78 -27.76 5.90
N GLY A 246 -24.03 -26.70 5.58
CA GLY A 246 -22.58 -26.69 5.65
C GLY A 246 -21.89 -27.46 4.52
N ILE A 247 -22.60 -27.75 3.43
CA ILE A 247 -22.06 -28.41 2.25
C ILE A 247 -21.54 -27.35 1.28
N THR A 248 -20.30 -27.49 0.82
CA THR A 248 -19.72 -26.61 -0.21
C THR A 248 -20.50 -26.71 -1.51
N LEU A 249 -20.94 -25.57 -2.02
CA LEU A 249 -21.74 -25.49 -3.22
C LEU A 249 -20.93 -25.79 -4.49
N PRO A 250 -21.56 -26.30 -5.55
CA PRO A 250 -20.91 -26.55 -6.84
C PRO A 250 -20.58 -25.22 -7.57
N ASP A 251 -19.64 -25.31 -8.51
CA ASP A 251 -19.32 -24.19 -9.40
C ASP A 251 -20.56 -23.77 -10.20
N GLY A 252 -20.78 -22.46 -10.33
CA GLY A 252 -21.98 -21.93 -10.97
C GLY A 252 -22.29 -20.49 -10.58
N LEU A 253 -23.32 -19.95 -11.21
CA LEU A 253 -23.87 -18.64 -10.90
C LEU A 253 -24.88 -18.75 -9.76
N TYR A 254 -24.73 -17.86 -8.79
CA TYR A 254 -25.64 -17.63 -7.67
C TYR A 254 -26.01 -16.15 -7.62
N THR A 255 -27.13 -15.85 -6.97
CA THR A 255 -27.53 -14.46 -6.71
C THR A 255 -27.53 -14.22 -5.20
N ALA A 256 -26.82 -13.19 -4.76
CA ALA A 256 -26.93 -12.69 -3.40
C ALA A 256 -27.93 -11.53 -3.40
N THR A 257 -28.99 -11.64 -2.62
CA THR A 257 -30.00 -10.59 -2.43
C THR A 257 -29.97 -10.11 -1.00
N VAL A 258 -29.61 -8.84 -0.79
CA VAL A 258 -29.67 -8.21 0.53
C VAL A 258 -31.05 -7.60 0.74
N THR A 259 -31.60 -7.73 1.94
CA THR A 259 -32.76 -6.96 2.42
C THR A 259 -32.40 -6.32 3.76
N LEU A 260 -32.67 -5.02 3.89
CA LEU A 260 -32.43 -4.29 5.12
C LEU A 260 -33.70 -4.09 5.93
N GLU A 261 -33.54 -4.08 7.25
CA GLU A 261 -34.59 -3.71 8.20
C GLU A 261 -34.09 -2.58 9.12
N ALA A 262 -34.89 -1.52 9.27
CA ALA A 262 -34.53 -0.38 10.11
C ALA A 262 -34.59 -0.77 11.59
N ALA A 263 -33.70 -0.21 12.41
CA ALA A 263 -33.80 -0.37 13.87
C ALA A 263 -35.04 0.34 14.42
N ASP A 264 -35.50 -0.10 15.59
CA ASP A 264 -36.68 0.44 16.27
C ASP A 264 -36.62 1.98 16.40
N GLY A 265 -37.72 2.64 16.03
CA GLY A 265 -37.85 4.10 16.09
C GLY A 265 -37.25 4.85 14.90
N ILE A 266 -36.56 4.19 13.97
CA ILE A 266 -36.02 4.81 12.76
C ILE A 266 -37.00 4.64 11.60
N LYS A 267 -37.31 5.74 10.91
CA LYS A 267 -38.22 5.72 9.76
C LYS A 267 -37.47 5.38 8.48
N PRO A 268 -37.90 4.37 7.70
CA PRO A 268 -37.35 4.12 6.38
C PRO A 268 -37.74 5.25 5.41
N SER A 269 -36.91 5.52 4.41
CA SER A 269 -37.14 6.64 3.47
C SER A 269 -38.16 6.35 2.36
N GLY A 270 -38.77 5.16 2.36
CA GLY A 270 -39.69 4.71 1.31
C GLY A 270 -39.01 4.25 0.02
N THR A 271 -37.67 4.24 -0.02
CA THR A 271 -36.85 3.64 -1.08
C THR A 271 -36.71 2.13 -0.89
N ALA A 272 -36.36 1.42 -1.97
CA ALA A 272 -36.09 -0.02 -1.89
C ALA A 272 -34.96 -0.31 -0.89
N LEU A 273 -35.23 -1.17 0.08
CA LEU A 273 -34.27 -1.66 1.08
C LEU A 273 -33.62 -2.98 0.64
N THR A 274 -33.72 -3.29 -0.66
CA THR A 274 -33.30 -4.54 -1.26
C THR A 274 -32.44 -4.27 -2.48
N ASP A 275 -31.36 -5.03 -2.63
CA ASP A 275 -30.49 -5.03 -3.82
C ASP A 275 -29.96 -6.44 -4.06
N SER A 276 -29.59 -6.73 -5.30
CA SER A 276 -29.14 -8.07 -5.70
C SER A 276 -27.90 -7.99 -6.58
N ILE A 277 -26.92 -8.86 -6.30
CA ILE A 277 -25.69 -8.96 -7.08
C ILE A 277 -25.40 -10.42 -7.48
N PRO A 278 -24.90 -10.66 -8.70
CA PRO A 278 -24.47 -11.99 -9.10
C PRO A 278 -23.11 -12.35 -8.46
N VAL A 279 -23.00 -13.60 -8.02
CA VAL A 279 -21.77 -14.19 -7.47
C VAL A 279 -21.54 -15.56 -8.10
N TYR A 280 -20.33 -15.82 -8.56
CA TYR A 280 -19.93 -17.08 -9.15
C TYR A 280 -19.11 -17.88 -8.16
N ILE A 281 -19.51 -19.12 -7.90
CA ILE A 281 -18.57 -20.09 -7.34
C ILE A 281 -17.75 -20.63 -8.51
N ASP A 282 -16.44 -20.46 -8.44
CA ASP A 282 -15.50 -20.81 -9.48
C ASP A 282 -14.23 -21.39 -8.85
N ARG A 283 -14.12 -22.72 -8.79
CA ARG A 283 -12.91 -23.38 -8.25
C ARG A 283 -11.69 -23.19 -9.14
N SER A 284 -11.85 -22.67 -10.37
CA SER A 284 -10.72 -22.30 -11.23
C SER A 284 -10.02 -21.00 -10.80
N VAL A 285 -10.61 -20.25 -9.86
CA VAL A 285 -9.90 -19.14 -9.17
C VAL A 285 -8.75 -19.75 -8.37
N VAL A 286 -7.53 -19.61 -8.87
CA VAL A 286 -6.31 -20.04 -8.17
C VAL A 286 -5.45 -18.79 -7.96
N TYR A 287 -5.06 -18.52 -6.72
CA TYR A 287 -4.18 -17.41 -6.38
C TYR A 287 -2.74 -17.76 -6.77
N ARG A 288 -2.41 -17.51 -8.03
CA ARG A 288 -1.21 -18.01 -8.72
C ARG A 288 0.04 -17.16 -8.41
N TYR A 289 1.19 -17.79 -8.21
CA TYR A 289 2.49 -17.08 -8.12
C TYR A 289 2.72 -16.30 -9.41
N SER A 290 3.22 -15.06 -9.32
CA SER A 290 3.52 -14.23 -10.48
C SER A 290 5.00 -13.85 -10.49
N SER A 291 5.66 -14.18 -11.60
CA SER A 291 6.94 -13.63 -12.01
C SER A 291 6.70 -12.74 -13.22
N SER A 292 7.41 -11.62 -13.33
CA SER A 292 7.29 -10.74 -14.51
C SER A 292 7.72 -11.45 -15.80
N VAL A 293 8.77 -12.28 -15.77
CA VAL A 293 9.28 -12.99 -16.97
C VAL A 293 8.40 -14.20 -17.29
N SER A 294 8.12 -15.05 -16.31
CA SER A 294 7.44 -16.34 -16.50
C SER A 294 5.91 -16.24 -16.39
N GLY A 295 5.42 -15.07 -15.97
CA GLY A 295 4.00 -14.70 -15.91
C GLY A 295 3.22 -15.32 -14.74
N THR A 296 1.95 -14.94 -14.64
CA THR A 296 1.02 -15.50 -13.65
C THR A 296 0.90 -17.01 -13.78
N GLY A 297 1.04 -17.73 -12.68
CA GLY A 297 0.93 -19.19 -12.60
C GLY A 297 2.25 -19.93 -12.75
N SER A 298 3.36 -19.24 -13.03
CA SER A 298 4.66 -19.86 -13.25
C SER A 298 5.16 -20.67 -12.04
N THR A 299 6.02 -21.63 -12.33
CA THR A 299 6.81 -22.37 -11.33
C THR A 299 8.26 -22.32 -11.77
N GLY A 300 9.08 -21.60 -11.00
CA GLY A 300 10.44 -21.25 -11.41
C GLY A 300 10.45 -20.45 -12.73
N PRO A 301 11.43 -20.67 -13.61
CA PRO A 301 11.57 -19.96 -14.88
C PRO A 301 10.59 -20.43 -15.96
N VAL A 302 9.84 -21.51 -15.73
CA VAL A 302 8.90 -22.07 -16.72
C VAL A 302 7.71 -21.15 -16.90
N MET A 303 7.57 -20.60 -18.12
CA MET A 303 6.47 -19.71 -18.46
C MET A 303 5.12 -20.42 -18.36
N SER A 304 4.14 -19.74 -17.75
CA SER A 304 2.78 -20.24 -17.59
C SER A 304 1.84 -19.66 -18.65
N ALA A 305 0.94 -20.50 -19.17
CA ALA A 305 -0.13 -20.07 -20.07
C ALA A 305 -1.34 -19.46 -19.34
N SER A 306 -1.35 -19.48 -18.00
CA SER A 306 -2.38 -18.83 -17.20
C SER A 306 -2.28 -17.31 -17.36
N LEU A 307 -3.42 -16.62 -17.42
CA LEU A 307 -3.49 -15.16 -17.42
C LEU A 307 -4.06 -14.65 -16.11
N MET A 308 -3.57 -13.50 -15.66
CA MET A 308 -4.19 -12.69 -14.63
C MET A 308 -5.53 -12.16 -15.13
N ARG A 309 -6.49 -12.08 -14.21
CA ARG A 309 -7.84 -11.60 -14.52
C ARG A 309 -7.83 -10.11 -14.85
N PRO A 310 -8.77 -9.63 -15.69
CA PRO A 310 -8.92 -8.20 -15.94
C PRO A 310 -9.05 -7.43 -14.62
N ALA A 311 -8.32 -6.33 -14.49
CA ALA A 311 -8.28 -5.46 -13.32
C ALA A 311 -7.71 -6.09 -12.03
N ALA A 312 -7.31 -7.36 -12.05
CA ALA A 312 -6.53 -7.95 -10.96
C ALA A 312 -5.06 -7.58 -11.10
N MET A 313 -4.38 -7.45 -9.97
CA MET A 313 -2.94 -7.17 -9.93
C MET A 313 -2.24 -7.98 -8.83
N ALA A 314 -0.95 -8.20 -8.99
CA ALA A 314 -0.09 -8.76 -7.96
C ALA A 314 1.17 -7.92 -7.79
N VAL A 315 1.54 -7.67 -6.53
CA VAL A 315 2.80 -7.03 -6.16
C VAL A 315 3.60 -8.01 -5.31
N THR A 316 4.83 -8.28 -5.70
CA THR A 316 5.69 -9.28 -5.03
C THR A 316 7.04 -8.67 -4.68
N VAL A 317 7.43 -8.76 -3.42
CA VAL A 317 8.79 -8.54 -2.96
C VAL A 317 9.48 -9.90 -2.85
N PHE A 318 10.69 -10.00 -3.40
CA PHE A 318 11.44 -11.25 -3.38
C PHE A 318 12.92 -11.01 -3.12
N SER A 319 13.62 -12.09 -2.76
CA SER A 319 15.07 -12.14 -2.73
C SER A 319 15.52 -13.47 -3.30
N HIS A 320 16.36 -13.40 -4.33
CA HIS A 320 17.02 -14.56 -4.91
C HIS A 320 18.41 -14.71 -4.31
N PHE A 321 18.83 -15.93 -4.04
CA PHE A 321 20.05 -16.27 -3.32
C PHE A 321 20.85 -17.29 -4.12
N THR A 322 22.13 -17.02 -4.32
CA THR A 322 23.15 -17.99 -4.75
C THR A 322 24.28 -18.00 -3.71
N ASP A 323 25.30 -18.84 -3.91
CA ASP A 323 26.45 -18.87 -3.00
C ASP A 323 27.26 -17.56 -2.99
N GLU A 324 27.17 -16.77 -4.05
CA GLU A 324 28.00 -15.57 -4.27
C GLU A 324 27.22 -14.26 -4.18
N GLN A 325 25.90 -14.31 -4.33
CA GLN A 325 25.07 -13.14 -4.59
C GLN A 325 23.69 -13.23 -3.94
N VAL A 326 23.19 -12.09 -3.46
CA VAL A 326 21.79 -11.89 -3.06
C VAL A 326 21.18 -10.83 -3.94
N THR A 327 20.02 -11.12 -4.52
CA THR A 327 19.33 -10.24 -5.47
C THR A 327 17.93 -9.93 -4.93
N PRO A 328 17.78 -8.93 -4.05
CA PRO A 328 16.47 -8.41 -3.68
C PRO A 328 15.79 -7.73 -4.88
N GLY A 329 14.48 -7.88 -4.97
CA GLY A 329 13.70 -7.29 -6.04
C GLY A 329 12.23 -7.11 -5.74
N LEU A 330 11.56 -6.41 -6.65
CA LEU A 330 10.15 -6.10 -6.64
C LEU A 330 9.58 -6.40 -8.03
N SER A 331 8.40 -7.00 -8.07
CA SER A 331 7.69 -7.24 -9.33
C SER A 331 6.22 -6.85 -9.23
N PHE A 332 5.67 -6.43 -10.36
CA PHE A 332 4.26 -6.11 -10.55
C PHE A 332 3.76 -6.87 -11.77
N VAL A 333 2.59 -7.50 -11.65
CA VAL A 333 1.89 -8.13 -12.77
C VAL A 333 0.43 -7.70 -12.71
N ALA A 334 -0.16 -7.37 -13.86
CA ALA A 334 -1.54 -6.92 -13.98
C ALA A 334 -2.25 -7.59 -15.17
N GLY A 335 -3.50 -7.99 -14.97
CA GLY A 335 -4.39 -8.40 -16.05
C GLY A 335 -5.05 -7.19 -16.69
N ILE A 336 -4.65 -6.87 -17.93
CA ILE A 336 -5.12 -5.70 -18.66
C ILE A 336 -6.49 -5.97 -19.29
N THR A 337 -6.63 -7.14 -19.93
CA THR A 337 -7.91 -7.62 -20.48
C THR A 337 -8.05 -9.10 -20.18
N ARG A 338 -9.17 -9.71 -20.59
CA ARG A 338 -9.39 -11.15 -20.40
C ARG A 338 -8.36 -12.02 -21.14
N ASN A 339 -7.66 -11.45 -22.11
CA ASN A 339 -6.69 -12.12 -22.98
C ASN A 339 -5.30 -11.48 -22.92
N LEU A 340 -5.05 -10.50 -22.04
CA LEU A 340 -3.80 -9.75 -22.00
C LEU A 340 -3.35 -9.49 -20.56
N GLU A 341 -2.10 -9.84 -20.26
CA GLU A 341 -1.37 -9.58 -19.03
C GLU A 341 -0.11 -8.77 -19.34
N ALA A 342 0.29 -7.89 -18.42
CA ALA A 342 1.55 -7.16 -18.49
C ALA A 342 2.28 -7.25 -17.15
N GLY A 343 3.61 -7.20 -17.19
CA GLY A 343 4.45 -7.29 -16.00
C GLY A 343 5.70 -6.42 -16.06
N VAL A 344 6.18 -6.03 -14.89
CA VAL A 344 7.46 -5.34 -14.69
C VAL A 344 8.17 -5.87 -13.45
N MET A 345 9.50 -5.89 -13.48
CA MET A 345 10.34 -6.22 -12.34
C MET A 345 11.58 -5.34 -12.32
N ALA A 346 12.03 -4.99 -11.12
CA ALA A 346 13.35 -4.44 -10.88
C ALA A 346 14.01 -5.20 -9.72
N ALA A 347 15.29 -5.50 -9.85
CA ALA A 347 16.07 -6.19 -8.84
C ALA A 347 17.51 -5.66 -8.81
N VAL A 348 18.16 -5.75 -7.65
CA VAL A 348 19.52 -5.25 -7.48
C VAL A 348 20.41 -6.41 -7.05
N PRO A 349 21.34 -6.87 -7.89
CA PRO A 349 22.30 -7.89 -7.48
C PRO A 349 23.28 -7.30 -6.45
N VAL A 350 23.49 -8.01 -5.34
CA VAL A 350 24.42 -7.61 -4.27
C VAL A 350 25.40 -8.73 -4.01
N GLU A 351 26.69 -8.43 -4.20
CA GLU A 351 27.81 -9.32 -3.95
C GLU A 351 28.69 -8.76 -2.81
N GLN A 352 29.72 -9.50 -2.39
CA GLN A 352 30.71 -8.98 -1.44
C GLN A 352 31.42 -7.71 -1.96
N SER A 353 31.58 -7.59 -3.28
CA SER A 353 32.23 -6.46 -3.96
C SER A 353 31.38 -5.19 -3.93
N GLY A 354 30.08 -5.30 -3.65
CA GLY A 354 29.13 -4.19 -3.61
C GLY A 354 27.83 -4.50 -4.37
N ALA A 355 27.00 -3.46 -4.51
CA ALA A 355 25.79 -3.55 -5.32
C ALA A 355 26.11 -3.40 -6.81
N GLY A 356 25.65 -4.35 -7.61
CA GLY A 356 25.70 -4.27 -9.07
C GLY A 356 24.61 -3.37 -9.63
N ALA A 357 24.57 -3.28 -10.96
CA ALA A 357 23.60 -2.42 -11.63
C ALA A 357 22.20 -3.06 -11.63
N ILE A 358 21.14 -2.24 -11.58
CA ILE A 358 19.75 -2.69 -11.50
C ILE A 358 19.39 -3.59 -12.70
N ASP A 359 19.02 -4.83 -12.45
CA ASP A 359 18.36 -5.67 -13.46
C ASP A 359 16.87 -5.35 -13.50
N TYR A 360 16.31 -5.29 -14.70
CA TYR A 360 14.90 -5.01 -14.89
C TYR A 360 14.30 -5.79 -16.05
N THR A 361 13.02 -6.09 -15.92
CA THR A 361 12.25 -6.81 -16.94
C THR A 361 10.94 -6.10 -17.23
N LEU A 362 10.57 -6.04 -18.50
CA LEU A 362 9.23 -5.68 -18.98
C LEU A 362 8.64 -6.86 -19.73
N SER A 363 7.36 -7.18 -19.53
CA SER A 363 6.71 -8.30 -20.21
C SER A 363 5.26 -8.03 -20.57
N VAL A 364 4.82 -8.72 -21.63
CA VAL A 364 3.42 -8.83 -22.04
C VAL A 364 3.12 -10.27 -22.41
N LYS A 365 1.94 -10.75 -22.06
CA LYS A 365 1.48 -12.10 -22.36
C LYS A 365 0.04 -12.05 -22.86
N THR A 366 -0.19 -12.60 -24.03
CA THR A 366 -1.54 -12.75 -24.61
C THR A 366 -1.92 -14.22 -24.67
N GLY A 367 -3.20 -14.54 -24.49
CA GLY A 367 -3.61 -15.94 -24.50
C GLY A 367 -5.09 -16.16 -24.29
N PHE A 368 -5.47 -17.43 -24.36
CA PHE A 368 -6.81 -17.92 -24.14
C PHE A 368 -6.78 -18.99 -23.07
N SER A 369 -7.77 -18.99 -22.18
CA SER A 369 -7.92 -20.00 -21.14
C SER A 369 -9.34 -20.52 -21.13
N SER A 370 -9.46 -21.84 -21.01
CA SER A 370 -10.67 -22.59 -20.68
C SER A 370 -10.44 -23.32 -19.34
N PRO A 371 -11.47 -23.99 -18.79
CA PRO A 371 -11.31 -24.78 -17.57
C PRO A 371 -10.27 -25.91 -17.69
N LEU A 372 -10.15 -26.52 -18.87
CA LEU A 372 -9.26 -27.66 -19.11
C LEU A 372 -7.90 -27.24 -19.70
N HIS A 373 -7.86 -26.18 -20.52
CA HIS A 373 -6.68 -25.80 -21.29
C HIS A 373 -6.37 -24.32 -21.24
N SER A 374 -5.09 -23.96 -21.26
CA SER A 374 -4.67 -22.58 -21.52
C SER A 374 -3.57 -22.56 -22.60
N LEU A 375 -3.61 -21.58 -23.50
CA LEU A 375 -2.59 -21.32 -24.50
C LEU A 375 -2.22 -19.84 -24.45
N ALA A 376 -0.94 -19.54 -24.40
CA ALA A 376 -0.45 -18.16 -24.38
C ALA A 376 0.79 -17.97 -25.24
N LEU A 377 1.03 -16.73 -25.63
CA LEU A 377 2.26 -16.23 -26.24
C LEU A 377 2.80 -15.11 -25.36
N GLY A 378 4.04 -15.26 -24.88
CA GLY A 378 4.73 -14.27 -24.08
C GLY A 378 5.80 -13.54 -24.87
N LEU A 379 6.00 -12.26 -24.55
CA LEU A 379 7.12 -11.44 -24.97
C LEU A 379 7.66 -10.69 -23.74
N ALA A 380 8.97 -10.74 -23.53
CA ALA A 380 9.65 -10.02 -22.47
C ALA A 380 10.93 -9.37 -22.99
N TYR A 381 11.34 -8.29 -22.33
CA TYR A 381 12.67 -7.72 -22.41
C TYR A 381 13.26 -7.73 -21.02
N ASN A 382 14.43 -8.34 -20.85
CA ASN A 382 15.24 -8.29 -19.64
C ASN A 382 16.57 -7.62 -19.97
N ARG A 383 17.10 -6.81 -19.05
CA ARG A 383 18.32 -6.03 -19.28
C ARG A 383 19.53 -6.92 -19.57
N GLU A 384 19.68 -8.02 -18.85
CA GLU A 384 20.81 -8.95 -18.98
C GLU A 384 20.58 -10.00 -20.09
N ARG A 385 19.35 -10.50 -20.22
CA ARG A 385 19.01 -11.59 -21.15
C ARG A 385 18.53 -11.13 -22.53
N GLY A 386 18.18 -9.85 -22.69
CA GLY A 386 17.62 -9.29 -23.93
C GLY A 386 16.16 -9.65 -24.15
N PHE A 387 15.73 -9.88 -25.41
CA PHE A 387 14.33 -10.20 -25.71
C PHE A 387 14.08 -11.70 -25.60
N LEU A 388 12.96 -12.07 -24.97
CA LEU A 388 12.51 -13.43 -24.83
C LEU A 388 11.09 -13.55 -25.38
N ALA A 389 10.83 -14.52 -26.25
CA ALA A 389 9.50 -14.69 -26.84
C ALA A 389 9.16 -16.16 -27.06
N GLY A 390 7.92 -16.56 -26.79
CA GLY A 390 7.51 -17.92 -27.13
C GLY A 390 6.16 -18.35 -26.57
N PRO A 391 5.68 -19.54 -26.98
CA PRO A 391 4.40 -20.07 -26.55
C PRO A 391 4.49 -20.81 -25.21
N ALA A 392 3.37 -20.82 -24.48
CA ALA A 392 3.14 -21.70 -23.35
C ALA A 392 1.78 -22.39 -23.48
N TYR A 393 1.70 -23.62 -23.00
CA TYR A 393 0.47 -24.41 -22.94
C TYR A 393 0.28 -25.01 -21.55
N GLU A 394 -0.96 -25.09 -21.09
CA GLU A 394 -1.33 -25.75 -19.85
C GLU A 394 -2.52 -26.69 -20.00
N LEU A 395 -2.45 -27.81 -19.29
CA LEU A 395 -3.52 -28.79 -19.11
C LEU A 395 -3.85 -28.87 -17.61
N ARG A 396 -5.14 -28.70 -17.27
CA ARG A 396 -5.63 -28.70 -15.89
C ARG A 396 -6.50 -29.93 -15.65
N ILE A 397 -6.08 -30.80 -14.76
CA ILE A 397 -6.84 -32.01 -14.39
C ILE A 397 -7.02 -31.99 -12.88
N ALA A 398 -8.26 -31.76 -12.45
CA ALA A 398 -8.61 -31.61 -11.04
C ALA A 398 -7.70 -30.56 -10.36
N PHE A 399 -7.01 -30.95 -9.30
CA PHE A 399 -6.12 -30.09 -8.53
C PHE A 399 -4.70 -29.99 -9.10
N VAL A 400 -4.43 -30.61 -10.26
CA VAL A 400 -3.10 -30.66 -10.89
C VAL A 400 -3.09 -29.85 -12.19
N THR A 401 -2.02 -29.08 -12.42
CA THR A 401 -1.77 -28.40 -13.69
C THR A 401 -0.41 -28.79 -14.25
N LEU A 402 -0.41 -29.33 -15.47
CA LEU A 402 0.78 -29.54 -16.27
C LEU A 402 0.97 -28.35 -17.22
N GLY A 403 2.17 -27.76 -17.22
CA GLY A 403 2.54 -26.68 -18.13
C GLY A 403 3.77 -27.04 -18.95
N VAL A 404 3.80 -26.60 -20.19
CA VAL A 404 4.97 -26.67 -21.08
C VAL A 404 5.17 -25.33 -21.76
N HIS A 405 6.41 -24.97 -22.04
CA HIS A 405 6.73 -23.78 -22.82
C HIS A 405 7.94 -24.00 -23.71
N ALA A 406 8.04 -23.19 -24.75
CA ALA A 406 9.22 -22.99 -25.56
C ALA A 406 9.47 -21.48 -25.69
N GLN A 407 10.73 -21.09 -25.87
CA GLN A 407 11.13 -19.69 -25.92
C GLN A 407 12.35 -19.51 -26.81
N THR A 408 12.34 -18.45 -27.60
CA THR A 408 13.50 -17.92 -28.31
C THR A 408 14.04 -16.74 -27.52
N ILE A 409 15.36 -16.64 -27.42
CA ILE A 409 16.07 -15.60 -26.67
C ILE A 409 17.00 -14.87 -27.65
N LEU A 410 16.93 -13.55 -27.65
CA LEU A 410 17.78 -12.64 -28.41
C LEU A 410 18.56 -11.78 -27.43
N SER A 411 19.81 -12.15 -27.20
CA SER A 411 20.74 -11.48 -26.28
C SER A 411 21.80 -10.71 -27.05
N GLY A 412 22.57 -9.84 -26.39
CA GLY A 412 23.66 -9.15 -27.07
C GLY A 412 24.62 -8.47 -26.11
N ASN A 413 25.87 -8.95 -26.05
CA ASN A 413 26.96 -8.42 -25.21
C ASN A 413 27.34 -6.94 -25.51
N GLY A 414 26.77 -6.31 -26.53
CA GLY A 414 26.99 -4.90 -26.91
C GLY A 414 25.74 -4.17 -27.44
N GLY A 415 24.54 -4.71 -27.18
CA GLY A 415 23.26 -4.18 -27.65
C GLY A 415 22.64 -5.00 -28.79
N ILE A 416 21.32 -5.21 -28.69
CA ILE A 416 20.53 -6.11 -29.55
C ILE A 416 20.50 -5.70 -31.04
N LEU A 417 20.80 -4.43 -31.34
CA LEU A 417 20.73 -3.88 -32.69
C LEU A 417 21.99 -4.11 -33.54
N TYR A 418 23.10 -4.57 -32.95
CA TYR A 418 24.38 -4.64 -33.67
C TYR A 418 24.80 -6.07 -34.04
N LYS A 419 24.72 -7.03 -33.10
CA LYS A 419 24.97 -8.47 -33.32
C LYS A 419 24.27 -9.31 -32.24
N PRO A 420 23.00 -9.71 -32.44
CA PRO A 420 22.29 -10.50 -31.44
C PRO A 420 22.74 -11.96 -31.45
N ASP A 421 22.96 -12.50 -30.26
CA ASP A 421 23.10 -13.93 -30.01
C ASP A 421 21.70 -14.54 -29.86
N VAL A 422 21.40 -15.57 -30.65
CA VAL A 422 20.09 -16.24 -30.63
C VAL A 422 20.22 -17.57 -29.91
N SER A 423 19.42 -17.83 -28.89
CA SER A 423 19.31 -19.15 -28.25
C SER A 423 17.86 -19.59 -28.13
N ALA A 424 17.64 -20.85 -27.76
CA ALA A 424 16.31 -21.40 -27.50
C ALA A 424 16.26 -22.08 -26.13
N ALA A 425 15.09 -22.04 -25.51
CA ALA A 425 14.80 -22.73 -24.27
C ALA A 425 13.46 -23.47 -24.35
N ALA A 426 13.34 -24.54 -23.58
CA ALA A 426 12.10 -25.25 -23.38
C ALA A 426 12.03 -25.76 -21.93
N GLY A 427 10.81 -25.92 -21.42
CA GLY A 427 10.65 -26.45 -20.08
C GLY A 427 9.23 -26.88 -19.78
N PHE A 428 9.09 -27.66 -18.71
CA PHE A 428 7.80 -28.13 -18.21
C PHE A 428 7.70 -27.92 -16.71
N ALA A 429 6.47 -27.76 -16.23
CA ALA A 429 6.15 -27.60 -14.82
C ALA A 429 4.92 -28.41 -14.45
N LEU A 430 4.97 -29.07 -13.30
CA LEU A 430 3.82 -29.73 -12.68
C LEU A 430 3.47 -29.00 -11.39
N ARG A 431 2.20 -28.63 -11.23
CA ARG A 431 1.68 -27.94 -10.04
C ARG A 431 0.53 -28.71 -9.43
N ALA A 432 0.47 -28.76 -8.12
CA ALA A 432 -0.66 -29.28 -7.36
C ALA A 432 -1.16 -28.22 -6.39
N PHE A 433 -2.47 -28.07 -6.30
CA PHE A 433 -3.15 -27.10 -5.44
C PHE A 433 -3.97 -27.83 -4.39
N ARG A 434 -3.90 -27.41 -3.12
CA ARG A 434 -4.80 -27.92 -2.09
C ARG A 434 -5.03 -26.85 -1.04
N GLY A 435 -6.23 -26.29 -1.04
CA GLY A 435 -6.59 -25.19 -0.15
C GLY A 435 -5.66 -23.97 -0.34
N PRO A 436 -5.06 -23.44 0.74
CA PRO A 436 -4.13 -22.31 0.63
C PRO A 436 -2.73 -22.68 0.12
N VAL A 437 -2.42 -23.96 -0.06
CA VAL A 437 -1.08 -24.43 -0.43
C VAL A 437 -1.01 -24.77 -1.92
N ALA A 438 0.05 -24.32 -2.58
CA ALA A 438 0.45 -24.82 -3.89
C ALA A 438 1.87 -25.40 -3.82
N LEU A 439 2.07 -26.54 -4.46
CA LEU A 439 3.36 -27.17 -4.64
C LEU A 439 3.64 -27.29 -6.14
N GLY A 440 4.88 -27.05 -6.53
CA GLY A 440 5.29 -27.16 -7.92
C GLY A 440 6.67 -27.76 -8.08
N GLY A 441 6.87 -28.50 -9.17
CA GLY A 441 8.17 -28.96 -9.64
C GLY A 441 8.34 -28.55 -11.10
N TRP A 442 9.56 -28.22 -11.50
CA TRP A 442 9.84 -27.74 -12.85
C TRP A 442 11.20 -28.18 -13.35
N PHE A 443 11.33 -28.21 -14.67
CA PHE A 443 12.57 -28.46 -15.41
C PHE A 443 12.63 -27.55 -16.63
N ARG A 444 13.82 -27.01 -16.92
CA ARG A 444 14.07 -26.15 -18.06
C ARG A 444 15.46 -26.42 -18.63
N MET A 445 15.53 -26.42 -19.95
CA MET A 445 16.76 -26.54 -20.73
C MET A 445 16.89 -25.29 -21.61
N GLU A 446 18.10 -24.76 -21.73
CA GLU A 446 18.46 -23.64 -22.60
C GLU A 446 19.70 -24.00 -23.41
N SER A 447 19.67 -23.69 -24.71
CA SER A 447 20.80 -23.89 -25.62
C SER A 447 21.83 -22.78 -25.49
N ALA A 448 23.08 -23.06 -25.81
CA ALA A 448 24.03 -22.02 -26.17
C ALA A 448 23.53 -21.16 -27.36
N PRO A 449 24.08 -19.95 -27.54
CA PRO A 449 23.85 -19.16 -28.74
C PRO A 449 24.14 -19.94 -30.02
N PHE A 450 23.24 -19.84 -30.99
CA PHE A 450 23.36 -20.48 -32.30
C PHE A 450 24.51 -19.85 -33.09
N GLY A 451 25.65 -20.53 -33.13
CA GLY A 451 26.78 -20.23 -34.02
C GLY A 451 26.72 -21.01 -35.35
N SER A 452 27.86 -21.16 -36.03
CA SER A 452 27.99 -21.96 -37.26
C SER A 452 27.89 -23.48 -37.04
N SER A 453 27.79 -23.94 -35.79
CA SER A 453 27.56 -25.34 -35.42
C SER A 453 26.57 -25.41 -34.25
N LEU A 454 25.63 -26.35 -34.32
CA LEU A 454 24.70 -26.65 -33.23
C LEU A 454 25.45 -27.47 -32.17
N THR A 455 26.19 -26.79 -31.29
CA THR A 455 26.85 -27.43 -30.14
C THR A 455 25.90 -27.42 -28.94
N LEU A 456 25.63 -28.58 -28.35
CA LEU A 456 24.77 -28.76 -27.18
C LEU A 456 25.55 -28.43 -25.89
N ASP A 457 26.03 -27.19 -25.77
CA ASP A 457 26.42 -26.69 -24.45
C ASP A 457 25.13 -26.21 -23.77
N GLU A 458 24.51 -27.13 -23.04
CA GLU A 458 23.17 -26.96 -22.46
C GLU A 458 23.26 -26.43 -21.03
N GLN A 459 22.41 -25.45 -20.72
CA GLN A 459 22.09 -25.11 -19.36
C GLN A 459 20.83 -25.86 -18.95
N LEU A 460 20.99 -26.84 -18.06
CA LEU A 460 19.89 -27.58 -17.46
C LEU A 460 19.57 -26.97 -16.11
N SER A 461 18.30 -26.85 -15.80
CA SER A 461 17.84 -26.35 -14.51
C SER A 461 16.58 -27.06 -14.07
N SER A 462 16.48 -27.33 -12.77
CA SER A 462 15.28 -27.92 -12.19
C SER A 462 15.08 -27.40 -10.78
N GLY A 463 13.84 -27.43 -10.31
CA GLY A 463 13.56 -26.97 -8.96
C GLY A 463 12.19 -27.32 -8.46
N ILE A 464 11.96 -26.95 -7.20
CA ILE A 464 10.70 -27.10 -6.50
C ILE A 464 10.26 -25.76 -5.94
N MET A 465 8.95 -25.59 -5.80
CA MET A 465 8.31 -24.41 -5.26
C MET A 465 7.26 -24.83 -4.24
N ILE A 466 7.16 -24.04 -3.17
CA ILE A 466 6.01 -24.00 -2.28
C ILE A 466 5.43 -22.59 -2.23
N LYS A 467 4.11 -22.48 -2.28
CA LYS A 467 3.36 -21.24 -2.04
C LYS A 467 2.29 -21.48 -0.99
N PHE A 468 2.11 -20.50 -0.13
CA PHE A 468 1.05 -20.44 0.86
C PHE A 468 0.30 -19.12 0.72
N LEU A 469 -0.99 -19.19 0.46
CA LEU A 469 -1.88 -18.03 0.54
C LEU A 469 -2.35 -17.87 1.98
N VAL A 470 -2.08 -16.72 2.57
CA VAL A 470 -2.60 -16.35 3.88
C VAL A 470 -4.11 -16.12 3.74
N PRO A 471 -4.94 -16.89 4.47
CA PRO A 471 -6.37 -16.79 4.30
C PRO A 471 -6.92 -15.41 4.68
N GLY A 472 -7.81 -14.85 3.84
CA GLY A 472 -8.57 -13.63 4.09
C GLY A 472 -7.87 -12.32 3.72
N THR A 473 -6.63 -12.39 3.23
CA THR A 473 -5.76 -11.19 3.14
C THR A 473 -5.23 -10.88 1.74
N GLY A 474 -5.39 -11.79 0.77
CA GLY A 474 -4.74 -11.70 -0.53
C GLY A 474 -3.21 -11.84 -0.48
N LEU A 475 -2.62 -11.94 0.72
CA LEU A 475 -1.19 -12.10 0.96
C LEU A 475 -0.79 -13.53 0.67
N PHE A 476 0.30 -13.72 -0.06
CA PHE A 476 0.96 -15.00 -0.22
C PHE A 476 2.41 -14.94 0.21
N ILE A 477 2.93 -16.10 0.58
CA ILE A 477 4.33 -16.36 0.89
C ILE A 477 4.76 -17.52 -0.01
N SER A 478 5.95 -17.45 -0.57
CA SER A 478 6.50 -18.52 -1.40
C SER A 478 8.00 -18.69 -1.20
N GLY A 479 8.45 -19.92 -1.42
CA GLY A 479 9.86 -20.26 -1.51
C GLY A 479 10.10 -21.21 -2.67
N ASP A 480 11.23 -21.06 -3.35
CA ASP A 480 11.72 -22.04 -4.31
C ASP A 480 13.19 -22.37 -4.07
N GLY A 481 13.56 -23.58 -4.48
CA GLY A 481 14.93 -24.07 -4.51
C GLY A 481 15.19 -24.71 -5.87
N ALA A 482 16.34 -24.40 -6.45
CA ALA A 482 16.72 -24.82 -7.78
C ALA A 482 18.17 -25.30 -7.84
N ALA A 483 18.44 -26.19 -8.80
CA ALA A 483 19.76 -26.65 -9.17
C ALA A 483 19.97 -26.40 -10.66
N HIS A 484 21.17 -25.95 -11.02
CA HIS A 484 21.58 -25.57 -12.37
C HIS A 484 22.85 -26.33 -12.76
N TRP A 485 22.90 -26.84 -13.98
CA TRP A 485 24.03 -27.58 -14.53
C TRP A 485 24.44 -26.98 -15.88
N SER A 486 25.74 -26.74 -16.06
CA SER A 486 26.33 -26.31 -17.33
C SER A 486 27.09 -27.47 -17.98
N GLY A 487 26.66 -27.88 -19.18
CA GLY A 487 27.31 -28.91 -19.98
C GLY A 487 27.16 -30.35 -19.43
N SER A 488 27.56 -31.34 -20.23
CA SER A 488 27.49 -32.75 -19.84
C SER A 488 28.50 -33.09 -18.74
N GLY A 489 28.03 -33.23 -17.49
CA GLY A 489 28.85 -33.60 -16.33
C GLY A 489 29.30 -32.44 -15.42
N GLY A 490 28.74 -31.24 -15.61
CA GLY A 490 28.99 -30.10 -14.73
C GLY A 490 28.52 -30.31 -13.28
N THR A 491 29.17 -29.65 -12.33
CA THR A 491 28.73 -29.64 -10.93
C THR A 491 27.49 -28.76 -10.80
N ALA A 492 26.52 -29.19 -10.00
CA ALA A 492 25.30 -28.42 -9.76
C ALA A 492 25.61 -27.13 -8.99
N VAL A 493 25.09 -26.00 -9.48
CA VAL A 493 25.02 -24.75 -8.72
C VAL A 493 23.62 -24.61 -8.15
N TYR A 494 23.50 -24.25 -6.88
CA TYR A 494 22.21 -24.13 -6.21
C TYR A 494 21.79 -22.68 -6.08
N SER A 495 20.48 -22.46 -6.16
CA SER A 495 19.88 -21.16 -5.86
C SER A 495 18.57 -21.33 -5.12
N GLY A 496 18.14 -20.29 -4.41
CA GLY A 496 16.81 -20.24 -3.82
C GLY A 496 16.18 -18.88 -3.98
N THR A 497 14.86 -18.81 -3.87
CA THR A 497 14.15 -17.54 -3.78
C THR A 497 13.16 -17.59 -2.63
N ALA A 498 13.09 -16.52 -1.85
CA ALA A 498 12.03 -16.28 -0.89
C ALA A 498 11.23 -15.06 -1.32
N ALA A 499 9.91 -15.14 -1.26
CA ALA A 499 9.05 -14.05 -1.68
C ALA A 499 7.76 -13.96 -0.85
N PHE A 500 7.21 -12.76 -0.77
CA PHE A 500 5.85 -12.53 -0.35
C PHE A 500 5.20 -11.45 -1.22
N GLY A 501 3.89 -11.50 -1.37
CA GLY A 501 3.20 -10.57 -2.24
C GLY A 501 1.70 -10.50 -1.96
N LEU A 502 1.05 -9.51 -2.52
CA LEU A 502 -0.39 -9.27 -2.37
C LEU A 502 -1.05 -9.39 -3.74
N HIS A 503 -2.18 -10.11 -3.77
CA HIS A 503 -3.14 -10.06 -4.87
C HIS A 503 -4.26 -9.08 -4.55
N PHE A 504 -4.63 -8.27 -5.54
CA PHE A 504 -5.70 -7.28 -5.46
C PHE A 504 -6.65 -7.41 -6.65
#